data_AF-Q6WAT1-F1
#
_entry.id   AF-Q6WAT1-F1
#
_cell.length_a   1.000
_cell.length_b   1.000
_cell.length_c   1.000
_cell.angle_alpha   90.00
_cell.angle_beta   90.00
_cell.angle_gamma   90.00
#
_symmetry.space_group_name_H-M   'P 1'
#
loop_
_entity.id
_entity.type
_entity.pdbx_description
1 polymer ?
#
loop_
_entity_poly.entity_id
_entity_poly.type
_entity_poly.pdbx_seq_one_letter_code
_entity_poly.pdbx_strand_id
1 'polypeptide(L)' 'AYAESHDQALVGDKSLAFWLMDAEMYTNMSVLTPFTPVIDRGIQLHKMIRLITHALGG' A
#
# COMPACT_ATOMS: atom_id res chain seq x y z
N ALA A 1 11.15 -8.75 -10.72
CA ALA A 1 10.44 -7.46 -11.02
C ALA A 1 10.28 -6.56 -9.78
N TYR A 2 9.86 -5.29 -9.95
CA TYR A 2 9.50 -4.34 -8.88
C TYR A 2 8.02 -3.93 -8.95
N ALA A 3 7.36 -3.76 -7.79
CA ALA A 3 5.93 -3.45 -7.70
C ALA A 3 5.60 -1.95 -7.75
N GLU A 4 6.58 -1.11 -7.43
CA GLU A 4 6.56 0.34 -7.59
C GLU A 4 7.99 0.84 -7.84
N SER A 5 8.15 1.99 -8.50
CA SER A 5 9.42 2.65 -8.80
C SER A 5 9.65 3.88 -7.91
N HIS A 6 10.85 4.43 -7.97
CA HIS A 6 11.19 5.67 -7.26
C HIS A 6 10.38 6.88 -7.74
N ASP A 7 9.99 6.93 -9.02
CA ASP A 7 9.23 8.03 -9.59
C ASP A 7 7.83 8.14 -8.94
N GLN A 8 7.23 6.99 -8.62
CA GLN A 8 5.89 6.92 -8.01
C GLN A 8 5.85 7.41 -6.56
N ALA A 9 7.03 7.61 -5.94
CA ALA A 9 7.16 8.23 -4.62
C ALA A 9 7.28 9.76 -4.68
N LEU A 10 7.41 10.35 -5.88
CA LEU A 10 7.54 11.79 -6.06
C LEU A 10 6.18 12.49 -6.07
N VAL A 11 6.21 13.80 -5.85
CA VAL A 11 5.04 14.66 -5.96
C VAL A 11 4.51 14.61 -7.39
N GLY A 12 3.22 14.31 -7.54
CA GLY A 12 2.56 14.17 -8.84
C GLY A 12 2.07 12.75 -9.13
N ASP A 13 2.55 11.77 -8.36
CA ASP A 13 2.00 10.41 -8.32
C ASP A 13 1.74 9.97 -6.87
N LYS A 14 1.29 8.73 -6.69
CA LYS A 14 0.99 8.12 -5.40
C LYS A 14 1.73 6.79 -5.27
N SER A 15 2.30 6.54 -4.09
CA SER A 15 2.84 5.22 -3.75
C SER A 15 1.74 4.17 -3.73
N LEU A 16 2.12 2.89 -3.82
CA LEU A 16 1.17 1.78 -3.74
C LEU A 16 0.37 1.81 -2.43
N ALA A 17 1.01 2.19 -1.32
CA ALA A 17 0.33 2.36 -0.04
C ALA A 17 -0.72 3.47 -0.07
N PHE A 18 -0.40 4.61 -0.70
CA PHE A 18 -1.32 5.75 -0.78
C PHE A 18 -2.47 5.50 -1.75
N TRP A 19 -2.25 4.73 -2.83
CA TRP A 19 -3.33 4.21 -3.68
C TRP A 19 -4.32 3.32 -2.93
N LEU A 20 -3.85 2.56 -1.93
CA LEU A 20 -4.65 1.56 -1.24
C LEU A 20 -5.39 2.10 -0.01
N MET A 21 -4.82 3.08 0.69
CA MET A 21 -5.31 3.55 2.00
C MET A 21 -5.64 5.05 2.03
N ASP A 22 -5.14 5.84 1.08
CA ASP A 22 -5.38 7.28 0.92
C ASP A 22 -5.39 8.04 2.27
N ALA A 23 -6.43 8.84 2.56
CA ALA A 23 -6.50 9.63 3.79
C ALA A 23 -6.45 8.80 5.09
N GLU A 24 -6.96 7.57 5.10
CA GLU A 24 -6.97 6.72 6.30
C GLU A 24 -5.56 6.28 6.72
N MET A 25 -4.58 6.35 5.82
CA MET A 25 -3.17 6.15 6.15
C MET A 25 -2.69 7.11 7.26
N TYR A 26 -3.28 8.28 7.38
CA TYR A 26 -2.91 9.27 8.40
C TYR A 26 -3.61 9.05 9.75
N THR A 27 -4.76 8.38 9.77
CA THR A 27 -5.63 8.30 10.97
C THR A 27 -5.74 6.90 11.55
N ASN A 28 -5.59 5.85 10.74
CA ASN A 28 -5.96 4.47 11.11
C ASN A 28 -4.79 3.47 11.05
N MET A 29 -3.54 3.97 10.98
CA MET A 29 -2.34 3.13 11.01
C MET A 29 -1.85 2.77 12.42
N SER A 30 -2.45 3.36 13.47
CA SER A 30 -2.12 3.01 14.85
C SER A 30 -2.87 1.75 15.28
N VAL A 31 -2.19 0.88 16.02
CA VAL A 31 -2.82 -0.29 16.66
C VAL A 31 -3.85 0.09 17.74
N LEU A 32 -3.89 1.36 18.14
CA LEU A 32 -4.84 1.90 19.11
C LEU A 32 -6.09 2.51 18.45
N THR A 33 -6.10 2.67 17.13
CA THR A 33 -7.25 3.18 16.39
C THR A 33 -8.04 2.05 15.73
N PRO A 34 -9.31 2.27 15.35
CA PRO A 34 -10.12 1.23 14.73
C PRO A 34 -9.46 0.69 13.47
N PHE A 35 -9.43 -0.64 13.36
CA PHE A 35 -8.97 -1.34 12.18
C PHE A 35 -10.08 -1.35 11.13
N THR A 36 -10.09 -0.32 10.27
CA THR A 36 -11.13 -0.11 9.28
C THR A 36 -11.01 -1.12 8.13
N PRO A 37 -12.10 -1.39 7.39
CA PRO A 37 -12.04 -2.23 6.20
C PRO A 37 -11.08 -1.71 5.12
N VAL A 38 -10.86 -0.39 5.05
CA VAL A 38 -9.93 0.24 4.10
C VAL A 38 -8.48 -0.08 4.47
N ILE A 39 -8.11 0.06 5.75
CA ILE A 39 -6.76 -0.27 6.23
C ILE A 39 -6.50 -1.78 6.17
N ASP A 40 -7.49 -2.61 6.54
CA ASP A 40 -7.35 -4.06 6.44
C ASP A 40 -7.07 -4.48 4.99
N ARG A 41 -7.95 -4.07 4.05
CA ARG A 41 -7.76 -4.32 2.63
C ARG A 41 -6.42 -3.78 2.13
N GLY A 42 -6.04 -2.57 2.53
CA GLY A 42 -4.81 -1.93 2.09
C GLY A 42 -3.57 -2.70 2.52
N ILE A 43 -3.51 -3.15 3.77
CA ILE A 43 -2.41 -3.97 4.28
C ILE A 43 -2.35 -5.32 3.58
N GLN A 44 -3.49 -6.02 3.42
CA GLN A 44 -3.49 -7.33 2.75
C GLN A 44 -3.04 -7.22 1.29
N LEU A 45 -3.60 -6.27 0.53
CA LEU A 45 -3.25 -6.09 -0.88
C LEU A 45 -1.82 -5.60 -1.07
N HIS A 46 -1.33 -4.69 -0.24
CA HIS A 46 0.05 -4.21 -0.34
C HIS A 46 1.06 -5.38 -0.20
N LYS A 47 0.78 -6.34 0.71
CA LYS A 47 1.57 -7.58 0.84
C LYS A 47 1.39 -8.51 -0.37
N MET A 48 0.15 -8.75 -0.82
CA MET A 48 -0.13 -9.65 -1.93
C MET A 48 0.47 -9.17 -3.26
N ILE A 49 0.37 -7.87 -3.57
CA ILE A 49 0.94 -7.27 -4.78
C ILE A 49 2.46 -7.45 -4.79
N ARG A 50 3.13 -7.12 -3.68
CA ARG A 50 4.58 -7.31 -3.56
C ARG A 50 4.97 -8.78 -3.67
N LEU A 51 4.21 -9.68 -3.04
CA LEU A 51 4.47 -11.11 -3.08
C LEU A 51 4.33 -11.67 -4.49
N ILE A 52 3.25 -11.34 -5.22
CA ILE A 52 3.03 -11.86 -6.57
C ILE A 52 4.05 -11.31 -7.57
N THR A 53 4.42 -10.03 -7.44
CA THR A 53 5.51 -9.44 -8.25
C THR A 53 6.85 -10.10 -7.97
N HIS A 54 7.14 -10.41 -6.71
CA HIS A 54 8.37 -11.11 -6.33
C HIS A 54 8.38 -12.58 -6.78
N ALA A 55 7.24 -13.27 -6.70
CA ALA A 55 7.17 -14.71 -7.01
C ALA A 55 7.10 -15.02 -8.51
N LEU A 56 6.43 -14.16 -9.29
CA LEU A 56 6.12 -14.42 -10.70
C LEU A 56 6.70 -13.39 -11.67
N GLY A 57 7.31 -12.30 -11.18
CA GLY A 57 7.81 -11.21 -12.01
C GLY A 57 9.24 -11.37 -12.51
N GLY A 58 9.85 -12.54 -12.33
CA GLY A 58 11.25 -12.82 -12.69
C GLY A 58 12.24 -12.55 -11.58
#